data_AF-W0HLA3-F1
#
_entry.id   AF-W0HLA3-F1
#
_cell.length_a   1.000
_cell.length_b   1.000
_cell.length_c   1.000
_cell.angle_alpha   90.00
_cell.angle_beta   90.00
_cell.angle_gamma   90.00
#
_symmetry.space_group_name_H-M   'P 1'
#
loop_
_entity.id
_entity.type
_entity.pdbx_description
1 polymer ?
#
loop_
_entity_poly.entity_id
_entity_poly.type
_entity_poly.pdbx_seq_one_letter_code
_entity_poly.pdbx_strand_id
1 'polypeptide(L)' 'MIDRNEVNHRDWHRIDIVASLHKKGITMQDLSRGSGLASSTLKNALYRPYPKGERIIANALNVDPASIWPSRYMIKVS' A
#
# COMPACT_ATOMS: atom_id res chain seq x y z
N MET A 1 14.86 -22.82 -14.24
CA MET A 1 15.19 -21.39 -14.18
C MET A 1 14.37 -20.68 -15.23
N ILE A 2 13.35 -19.92 -14.84
CA ILE A 2 12.68 -18.98 -15.74
C ILE A 2 12.57 -17.68 -14.93
N ASP A 3 13.50 -16.77 -15.20
CA ASP A 3 13.41 -15.36 -14.82
C ASP A 3 12.24 -14.75 -15.61
N ARG A 4 11.08 -14.60 -14.97
CA ARG A 4 9.96 -13.83 -15.54
C ARG A 4 9.98 -12.45 -14.91
N ASN A 5 10.79 -11.57 -15.49
CA ASN A 5 10.66 -10.13 -15.35
C ASN A 5 9.36 -9.68 -16.07
N GLU A 6 8.21 -10.07 -15.55
CA GLU A 6 6.94 -9.44 -15.90
C GLU A 6 6.78 -8.25 -14.97
N VAL A 7 7.22 -7.06 -15.42
CA VAL A 7 6.95 -5.80 -14.73
C VAL A 7 5.46 -5.50 -14.92
N ASN A 8 4.62 -6.28 -14.23
CA ASN A 8 3.21 -6.06 -14.18
C ASN A 8 3.04 -4.77 -13.37
N HIS A 9 2.66 -3.67 -14.02
CA HIS A 9 2.25 -2.41 -13.38
C HIS A 9 0.93 -2.61 -12.59
N ARG A 10 0.83 -3.71 -11.86
CA ARG A 10 -0.31 -4.09 -11.05
C ARG A 10 -0.05 -3.60 -9.65
N ASP A 11 -1.07 -2.95 -9.11
CA ASP A 11 -1.10 -2.63 -7.70
C ASP A 11 -0.82 -3.89 -6.88
N TRP A 12 -0.06 -3.73 -5.79
CA TRP A 12 0.23 -4.83 -4.89
C TRP A 12 -1.07 -5.49 -4.45
N HIS A 13 -1.03 -6.82 -4.35
CA HIS A 13 -2.18 -7.52 -3.82
C HIS A 13 -2.37 -7.13 -2.36
N ARG A 14 -3.62 -6.91 -1.95
CA ARG A 14 -4.00 -6.57 -0.56
C ARG A 14 -3.36 -7.48 0.48
N ILE A 15 -3.20 -8.77 0.16
CA ILE A 15 -2.60 -9.75 1.06
C ILE A 15 -1.09 -9.50 1.20
N ASP A 16 -0.38 -9.16 0.13
CA ASP A 16 1.05 -8.83 0.17
C ASP A 16 1.33 -7.55 0.93
N ILE A 17 0.45 -6.54 0.81
CA ILE A 17 0.53 -5.31 1.62
C ILE A 17 0.41 -5.65 3.12
N VAL A 18 -0.63 -6.42 3.48
CA VAL A 18 -0.86 -6.83 4.87
C VAL A 18 0.27 -7.74 5.38
N ALA A 19 0.74 -8.67 4.57
CA ALA A 19 1.86 -9.56 4.90
C ALA A 19 3.15 -8.77 5.11
N SER A 20 3.42 -7.75 4.28
CA SER A 20 4.59 -6.88 4.42
C SER A 20 4.51 -6.04 5.69
N LEU A 21 3.32 -5.55 6.05
CA LEU A 21 3.09 -4.88 7.32
C LEU A 21 3.35 -5.84 8.50
N HIS A 22 2.82 -7.06 8.42
CA HIS A 22 3.04 -8.09 9.45
C HIS A 22 4.51 -8.50 9.57
N LYS A 23 5.26 -8.57 8.45
CA LYS A 23 6.71 -8.83 8.46
C LYS A 23 7.49 -7.74 9.21
N LYS A 24 6.99 -6.50 9.21
CA LYS A 24 7.53 -5.41 10.03
C LYS A 24 7.00 -5.39 11.47
N GLY A 25 6.12 -6.31 11.84
CA GLY A 25 5.44 -6.31 13.15
C GLY A 25 4.37 -5.23 13.30
N ILE A 26 3.97 -4.58 12.19
CA ILE A 26 2.98 -3.51 12.18
C ILE A 26 1.64 -4.08 11.74
N THR A 27 0.56 -3.67 12.40
CA THR A 27 -0.79 -4.04 11.97
C THR A 27 -1.55 -2.85 11.39
N MET A 28 -2.52 -3.13 10.54
CA MET A 28 -3.49 -2.13 10.04
C MET A 28 -4.14 -1.31 11.15
N GLN A 29 -4.39 -1.92 12.32
CA GLN A 29 -4.99 -1.24 13.47
C GLN A 29 -4.00 -0.30 14.13
N ASP A 30 -2.74 -0.72 14.24
CA ASP A 30 -1.66 0.08 14.80
C ASP A 30 -1.43 1.35 13.99
N LEU A 31 -1.39 1.22 12.65
CA LEU A 31 -1.32 2.37 11.75
C LEU A 31 -2.51 3.30 11.86
N SER A 32 -3.70 2.74 12.05
CA SER A 32 -4.91 3.54 12.23
C SER A 32 -4.85 4.37 13.51
N ARG A 33 -4.40 3.74 14.61
CA ARG A 33 -4.20 4.40 15.91
C ARG A 33 -3.13 5.49 15.81
N GLY A 34 -1.99 5.20 15.19
CA GLY A 34 -0.89 6.16 15.00
C GLY A 34 -1.27 7.34 14.10
N SER A 35 -2.26 7.17 13.23
CA SER A 35 -2.74 8.23 12.33
C SER A 35 -3.98 8.97 12.82
N GLY A 36 -4.53 8.60 13.99
CA GLY A 36 -5.77 9.17 14.51
C GLY A 36 -7.01 8.84 13.65
N LEU A 37 -6.95 7.79 12.83
CA LEU A 37 -8.05 7.36 11.96
C LEU A 37 -8.77 6.16 12.57
N ALA A 38 -10.05 5.98 12.23
CA ALA A 38 -10.77 4.77 12.59
C ALA A 38 -10.23 3.56 11.80
N SER A 39 -10.06 2.41 12.46
CA SER A 39 -9.48 1.18 11.88
C SER A 39 -10.15 0.75 10.57
N SER A 40 -11.44 1.02 10.42
CA SER A 40 -12.19 0.75 9.19
C SER A 40 -11.85 1.70 8.06
N THR A 41 -11.52 2.96 8.36
CA THR A 41 -11.16 3.99 7.37
C THR A 41 -9.85 3.64 6.68
N LEU A 42 -8.84 3.18 7.43
CA LEU A 42 -7.57 2.80 6.82
C LEU A 42 -7.70 1.51 6.01
N LYS A 43 -8.51 0.54 6.46
CA LYS A 43 -8.80 -0.66 5.65
C LYS A 43 -9.46 -0.32 4.31
N ASN A 44 -10.30 0.72 4.26
CA ASN A 44 -10.91 1.17 3.01
C ASN A 44 -9.88 1.65 1.97
N ALA A 45 -8.68 2.07 2.40
CA ALA A 45 -7.59 2.44 1.50
C ALA A 45 -7.10 1.29 0.61
N LEU A 46 -7.30 0.04 1.04
CA LEU A 46 -6.95 -1.14 0.24
C LEU A 46 -7.96 -1.40 -0.89
N TYR A 47 -9.17 -0.86 -0.77
CA TYR A 47 -10.26 -1.10 -1.72
C TYR A 47 -10.51 0.09 -2.65
N ARG A 48 -10.31 1.31 -2.15
CA ARG A 48 -10.62 2.56 -2.84
C ARG A 48 -9.40 3.50 -2.80
N PRO A 49 -9.19 4.34 -3.82
CA PRO A 49 -8.13 5.34 -3.80
C PRO A 49 -8.35 6.24 -2.59
N TYR A 50 -7.37 6.24 -1.68
CA TYR A 50 -7.42 7.04 -0.46
C TYR A 50 -6.02 7.57 -0.17
N PRO A 51 -5.62 8.69 -0.81
CA PRO A 51 -4.24 9.14 -0.86
C PRO A 51 -3.60 9.31 0.52
N LYS A 52 -4.40 9.70 1.52
CA LYS A 52 -3.94 9.82 2.91
C LYS A 52 -3.61 8.47 3.53
N GLY A 53 -4.47 7.46 3.36
CA GLY A 53 -4.24 6.11 3.89
C GLY A 53 -3.15 5.35 3.13
N GLU A 54 -3.10 5.54 1.81
CA GLU A 54 -2.04 4.98 0.95
C GLU A 54 -0.66 5.50 1.41
N ARG A 55 -0.52 6.80 1.67
CA ARG A 55 0.70 7.38 2.24
C ARG A 55 1.05 6.84 3.62
N ILE A 56 0.08 6.62 4.50
CA ILE A 56 0.32 6.04 5.84
C ILE A 56 0.89 4.63 5.73
N ILE A 57 0.27 3.78 4.88
CA ILE A 57 0.71 2.41 4.66
C ILE A 57 2.09 2.38 4.00
N ALA A 58 2.31 3.23 2.99
CA ALA A 58 3.58 3.34 2.29
C ALA A 58 4.70 3.80 3.23
N ASN A 59 4.44 4.80 4.09
CA ASN A 59 5.38 5.26 5.10
C ASN A 59 5.74 4.15 6.09
N ALA A 60 4.76 3.37 6.56
CA ALA A 60 5.02 2.21 7.43
C ALA A 60 5.92 1.17 6.77
N LEU A 61 5.69 0.92 5.48
CA LEU A 61 6.49 0.02 4.67
C LEU A 61 7.83 0.65 4.23
N ASN A 62 8.01 1.96 4.46
CA ASN A 62 9.17 2.74 4.03
C ASN A 62 9.38 2.67 2.51
N VAL A 63 8.27 2.67 1.77
CA VAL A 63 8.25 2.67 0.31
C VAL A 63 7.39 3.84 -0.17
N ASP A 64 7.48 4.17 -1.46
CA ASP A 64 6.60 5.18 -2.05
C ASP A 64 5.20 4.58 -2.30
N PRO A 65 4.10 5.33 -2.08
CA PRO A 65 2.76 4.86 -2.41
C PRO A 65 2.62 4.51 -3.90
N ALA A 66 3.39 5.14 -4.80
CA ALA A 66 3.42 4.78 -6.22
C ALA A 66 4.08 3.42 -6.48
N SER A 67 4.94 2.92 -5.59
CA SER A 67 5.50 1.57 -5.71
C SER A 67 4.49 0.49 -5.34
N ILE A 68 3.56 0.80 -4.42
CA ILE A 68 2.48 -0.11 -4.02
C ILE A 68 1.30 -0.02 -5.00
N TRP A 69 0.96 1.20 -5.43
CA TRP A 69 -0.15 1.49 -6.34
C TRP A 69 0.30 2.25 -7.60
N PRO A 70 1.13 1.63 -8.46
CA PRO A 70 1.61 2.29 -9.68
C PRO A 70 0.44 2.73 -10.58
N SER A 71 -0.66 1.96 -10.62
CA SER A 71 -1.82 2.33 -11.45
C SER A 71 -2.51 3.62 -11.00
N ARG A 72 -2.33 4.05 -9.75
CA ARG A 72 -2.96 5.27 -9.21
C ARG A 72 -2.06 6.51 -9.30
N TYR A 73 -0.75 6.31 -9.29
CA TYR A 73 0.23 7.40 -9.23
C TYR A 73 1.02 7.59 -10.54
N MET A 74 0.81 6.74 -11.55
CA MET A 74 1.36 6.96 -12.89
C MET A 74 0.74 8.20 -13.53
N ILE A 75 1.42 9.31 -13.34
CA ILE A 75 1.27 10.52 -14.13
C ILE A 75 1.69 10.13 -15.55
N LYS A 76 0.74 10.08 -16.50
CA LYS A 76 1.07 10.07 -17.93
C LYS A 76 1.89 11.33 -18.21
N VAL A 77 3.20 11.17 -18.32
CA VAL A 77 4.04 12.20 -18.94
C VAL A 77 3.77 12.07 -20.44
N SER A 78 2.99 13.01 -20.98
CA SER A 78 2.86 13.25 -22.43
C SER A 78 4.01 14.11 -22.91
#